data_AF-A0A7V8WAX3-F1
#
_entry.id   AF-A0A7V8WAX3-F1
#
_cell.length_a   1.000
_cell.length_b   1.000
_cell.length_c   1.000
_cell.angle_alpha   90.00
_cell.angle_beta   90.00
_cell.angle_gamma   90.00
#
_symmetry.space_group_name_H-M   'P 1'
#
loop_
_entity.id
_entity.type
_entity.pdbx_description
1 polymer ?
#
loop_
_entity_poly.entity_id
_entity_poly.type
_entity_poly.pdbx_seq_one_letter_code
_entity_poly.pdbx_strand_id
1 'polypeptide(L)'
;MFSQQLVGRWRRLIERIDDPDAVVALQKGVESTRRLLGELAERLAGYGLYGGPAARGLGARIAGTRSEVADRFLERNQALRLAVGDLHRLRVLLDFLGAVAESRGDESLREFCGAWERRLARLEGPVKRAAVASGADPDRAVEPIDTSPPGQAAHRVSYAIGSLGEWVDAQAARRRSK
;
A
#
# COMPACT_ATOMS: atom_id res chain seq x y z
N MET A 1 -1.48 -13.08 0.72
CA MET A 1 -0.10 -12.79 1.17
C MET A 1 0.21 -11.30 1.03
N PHE A 2 0.11 -10.73 -0.17
CA PHE A 2 0.13 -9.28 -0.41
C PHE A 2 -0.87 -8.49 0.47
N SER A 3 -2.09 -9.01 0.60
CA SER A 3 -3.19 -8.38 1.34
C SER A 3 -3.08 -8.43 2.87
N GLN A 4 -2.33 -9.38 3.44
CA GLN A 4 -2.04 -9.42 4.88
C GLN A 4 -0.91 -8.45 5.25
N GLN A 5 0.08 -8.33 4.38
CA GLN A 5 1.15 -7.33 4.52
C GLN A 5 0.58 -5.89 4.47
N LEU A 6 -0.36 -5.65 3.54
CA LEU A 6 -1.14 -4.41 3.45
C LEU A 6 -1.82 -4.03 4.76
N VAL A 7 -2.54 -4.98 5.37
CA VAL A 7 -3.22 -4.76 6.64
C VAL A 7 -2.24 -4.45 7.77
N GLY A 8 -1.10 -5.15 7.81
CA GLY A 8 -0.04 -4.86 8.78
C GLY A 8 0.54 -3.46 8.62
N ARG A 9 0.79 -3.04 7.38
CA ARG A 9 1.28 -1.70 7.06
C ARG A 9 0.30 -0.60 7.45
N TRP A 10 -0.96 -0.72 7.08
CA TRP A 10 -1.97 0.30 7.40
C TRP A 10 -2.18 0.44 8.91
N ARG A 11 -2.11 -0.66 9.68
CA ARG A 11 -2.13 -0.61 11.15
C ARG A 11 -1.00 0.21 11.74
N ARG A 12 0.23 -0.02 11.27
CA ARG A 12 1.40 0.77 11.70
C ARG A 12 1.27 2.24 11.30
N LEU A 13 0.72 2.49 10.10
CA LEU A 13 0.49 3.85 9.61
C LEU A 13 -0.50 4.61 10.51
N ILE A 14 -1.63 3.97 10.89
CA ILE A 14 -2.66 4.55 11.77
C ILE A 14 -2.09 5.08 13.08
N GLU A 15 -1.10 4.39 13.66
CA GLU A 15 -0.47 4.79 14.93
C GLU A 15 0.42 6.04 14.81
N ARG A 16 0.67 6.51 13.58
CA ARG A 16 1.77 7.44 13.26
C ARG A 16 1.35 8.61 12.36
N ILE A 17 0.07 8.71 12.00
CA ILE A 17 -0.49 9.81 11.25
C ILE A 17 -1.39 10.67 12.13
N ASP A 18 -1.36 11.97 11.90
CA ASP A 18 -2.11 12.94 12.71
C ASP A 18 -3.45 13.34 12.08
N ASP A 19 -3.69 12.95 10.82
CA ASP A 19 -4.92 13.28 10.09
C ASP A 19 -6.07 12.34 10.52
N PRO A 20 -7.11 12.84 11.21
CA PRO A 20 -8.18 11.98 11.76
C PRO A 20 -9.01 11.27 10.68
N ASP A 21 -9.23 11.92 9.54
CA ASP A 21 -10.00 11.37 8.44
C ASP A 21 -9.26 10.21 7.78
N ALA A 22 -7.94 10.34 7.59
CA ALA A 22 -7.10 9.26 7.11
C ALA A 22 -6.98 8.12 8.11
N VAL A 23 -6.89 8.41 9.42
CA VAL A 23 -6.94 7.39 10.48
C VAL A 23 -8.20 6.55 10.36
N VAL A 24 -9.37 7.20 10.32
CA VAL A 24 -10.67 6.51 10.21
C VAL A 24 -10.76 5.72 8.90
N ALA A 25 -10.32 6.30 7.79
CA ALA A 25 -10.34 5.62 6.49
C ALA A 25 -9.44 4.39 6.45
N LEU A 26 -8.23 4.46 7.02
CA LEU A 26 -7.30 3.33 7.10
C LEU A 26 -7.80 2.26 8.06
N GLN A 27 -8.40 2.62 9.19
CA GLN A 27 -9.02 1.66 10.11
C GLN A 27 -10.14 0.86 9.40
N LYS A 28 -11.03 1.57 8.71
CA LYS A 28 -12.06 0.96 7.87
C LYS A 28 -11.48 0.15 6.72
N GLY A 29 -10.33 0.58 6.17
CA GLY A 29 -9.58 -0.14 5.13
C GLY A 29 -9.05 -1.47 5.63
N VAL A 30 -8.44 -1.49 6.82
CA VAL A 30 -7.95 -2.71 7.49
C VAL A 30 -9.08 -3.70 7.71
N GLU A 31 -10.21 -3.24 8.27
CA GLU A 31 -11.38 -4.08 8.51
C GLU A 31 -11.96 -4.61 7.18
N SER A 32 -12.17 -3.72 6.22
CA SER A 32 -12.74 -4.05 4.90
C SER A 32 -11.87 -5.04 4.14
N THR A 33 -10.54 -4.85 4.15
CA THR A 33 -9.61 -5.76 3.46
C THR A 33 -9.58 -7.13 4.11
N ARG A 34 -9.61 -7.21 5.44
CA ARG A 34 -9.69 -8.50 6.14
C ARG A 34 -10.95 -9.26 5.80
N ARG A 35 -12.08 -8.56 5.84
CA ARG A 35 -13.39 -9.13 5.52
C ARG A 35 -13.45 -9.58 4.06
N LEU A 36 -12.98 -8.76 3.12
CA LEU A 36 -12.83 -9.13 1.71
C LEU A 36 -12.02 -10.42 1.55
N LEU A 37 -10.88 -10.55 2.23
CA LEU A 37 -10.06 -11.76 2.13
C LEU A 37 -10.73 -13.01 2.69
N GLY A 38 -11.48 -12.88 3.77
CA GLY A 38 -12.28 -13.98 4.33
C GLY A 38 -13.35 -14.43 3.33
N GLU A 39 -14.18 -13.48 2.89
CA GLU A 39 -15.29 -13.74 1.96
C GLU A 39 -14.82 -14.23 0.58
N LEU A 40 -13.67 -13.74 0.10
CA LEU A 40 -13.07 -14.18 -1.16
C LEU A 40 -12.49 -15.60 -1.03
N ALA A 41 -11.88 -15.95 0.10
CA ALA A 41 -11.33 -17.29 0.32
C ALA A 41 -12.44 -18.35 0.33
N GLU A 42 -13.58 -18.06 0.97
CA GLU A 42 -14.76 -18.93 0.95
C GLU A 42 -15.31 -19.13 -0.46
N ARG A 43 -15.39 -18.05 -1.26
CA ARG A 43 -15.88 -18.12 -2.64
C ARG A 43 -14.93 -18.90 -3.55
N LEU A 44 -13.63 -18.65 -3.47
CA LEU A 44 -12.62 -19.32 -4.29
C LEU A 44 -12.51 -20.83 -3.99
N ALA A 45 -12.87 -21.27 -2.78
CA ALA A 45 -12.96 -22.69 -2.43
C ALA A 45 -13.96 -23.44 -3.32
N GLY A 46 -15.08 -22.79 -3.69
CA GLY A 46 -16.09 -23.34 -4.60
C GLY A 46 -15.60 -23.57 -6.03
N TYR A 47 -14.54 -22.86 -6.46
CA TYR A 47 -13.93 -23.01 -7.79
C TYR A 47 -12.72 -23.95 -7.79
N GLY A 48 -12.47 -24.67 -6.68
CA GLY A 48 -11.27 -25.49 -6.50
C GLY A 48 -9.96 -24.69 -6.41
N LEU A 49 -10.05 -23.37 -6.36
CA LEU A 49 -8.94 -22.44 -6.24
C LEU A 49 -8.64 -22.20 -4.76
N TYR A 50 -8.25 -23.26 -4.06
CA TYR A 50 -7.55 -23.12 -2.79
C TYR A 50 -6.21 -22.47 -3.11
N GLY A 51 -5.98 -21.20 -2.71
CA GLY A 51 -4.73 -20.48 -2.99
C GLY A 51 -3.50 -21.37 -2.82
N GLY A 52 -3.01 -21.90 -3.94
CA GLY A 52 -2.17 -23.10 -3.95
C GLY A 52 -0.74 -22.83 -3.47
N PRO A 53 0.06 -23.89 -3.23
CA PRO A 53 1.45 -23.78 -2.76
C PRO A 53 2.34 -22.86 -3.61
N ALA A 54 2.07 -22.77 -4.92
CA ALA A 54 2.76 -21.89 -5.86
C ALA A 54 2.61 -20.39 -5.52
N ALA A 55 1.49 -19.99 -4.91
CA ALA A 55 1.28 -18.63 -4.43
C ALA A 55 1.90 -18.38 -3.03
N ARG A 56 2.36 -19.42 -2.32
CA ARG A 56 2.88 -19.34 -0.94
C ARG A 56 4.40 -19.37 -0.81
N GLY A 57 5.11 -20.03 -1.73
CA GLY A 57 6.52 -20.39 -1.53
C GLY A 57 7.56 -19.30 -1.82
N LEU A 58 7.48 -18.64 -2.97
CA LEU A 58 8.59 -17.78 -3.44
C LEU A 58 8.40 -16.28 -3.13
N GLY A 59 7.15 -15.79 -3.13
CA GLY A 59 6.85 -14.38 -2.84
C GLY A 59 6.89 -14.01 -1.34
N ALA A 60 6.63 -14.97 -0.44
CA ALA A 60 6.41 -14.70 1.00
C ALA A 60 7.67 -14.31 1.75
N ARG A 61 8.78 -14.99 1.44
CA ARG A 61 10.03 -14.86 2.18
C ARG A 61 10.91 -13.72 1.67
N ILE A 62 10.76 -13.31 0.40
CA ILE A 62 11.58 -12.25 -0.19
C ILE A 62 10.88 -10.88 -0.10
N ALA A 63 9.54 -10.81 -0.18
CA ALA A 63 8.80 -9.55 -0.04
C ALA A 63 8.52 -9.19 1.44
N GLY A 64 8.31 -10.17 2.32
CA GLY A 64 7.94 -9.92 3.72
C GLY A 64 9.03 -9.21 4.53
N THR A 65 10.27 -9.70 4.49
CA THR A 65 11.38 -9.14 5.26
C THR A 65 11.96 -7.85 4.66
N ARG A 66 11.96 -7.70 3.33
CA ARG A 66 12.36 -6.44 2.68
C ARG A 66 11.29 -5.35 2.78
N SER A 67 10.00 -5.66 2.65
CA SER A 67 8.96 -4.62 2.69
C SER A 67 8.73 -4.05 4.09
N GLU A 68 8.80 -4.85 5.16
CA GLU A 68 8.58 -4.34 6.51
C GLU A 68 9.70 -3.45 7.02
N VAL A 69 10.95 -3.77 6.65
CA VAL A 69 12.10 -2.92 6.92
C VAL A 69 12.05 -1.69 6.00
N ALA A 70 11.68 -1.86 4.73
CA ALA A 70 11.52 -0.77 3.78
C ALA A 70 10.47 0.27 4.24
N ASP A 71 9.34 -0.20 4.74
CA ASP A 71 8.21 0.64 5.17
C ASP A 71 8.56 1.51 6.39
N ARG A 72 9.53 1.09 7.22
CA ARG A 72 10.02 1.90 8.35
C ARG A 72 10.87 3.09 7.92
N PHE A 73 11.48 3.05 6.73
CA PHE A 73 12.25 4.18 6.19
C PHE A 73 11.36 5.27 5.60
N LEU A 74 10.08 4.98 5.35
CA LEU A 74 9.21 5.88 4.62
C LEU A 74 9.01 7.18 5.38
N GLU A 75 9.09 8.27 4.65
CA GLU A 75 8.59 9.57 5.08
C GLU A 75 7.07 9.50 5.29
N ARG A 76 6.52 10.34 6.17
CA ARG A 76 5.06 10.38 6.40
C ARG A 76 4.26 10.56 5.11
N ASN A 77 4.69 11.46 4.23
CA ASN A 77 4.04 11.69 2.95
C ASN A 77 4.13 10.44 2.04
N GLN A 78 5.25 9.72 2.06
CA GLN A 78 5.49 8.55 1.22
C GLN A 78 4.60 7.40 1.67
N ALA A 79 4.45 7.22 2.98
CA ALA A 79 3.60 6.20 3.55
C ALA A 79 2.11 6.43 3.22
N LEU A 80 1.63 7.68 3.27
CA LEU A 80 0.26 8.03 2.84
C LEU A 80 0.06 7.78 1.34
N ARG A 81 1.01 8.19 0.49
CA ARG A 81 0.94 7.94 -0.97
C ARG A 81 0.97 6.44 -1.28
N LEU A 82 1.76 5.68 -0.55
CA LEU A 82 1.82 4.22 -0.66
C LEU A 82 0.48 3.60 -0.28
N ALA A 83 -0.16 4.07 0.80
CA ALA A 83 -1.49 3.61 1.23
C ALA A 83 -2.59 3.91 0.20
N VAL A 84 -2.53 5.06 -0.48
CA VAL A 84 -3.41 5.36 -1.63
C VAL A 84 -3.17 4.37 -2.76
N GLY A 85 -1.91 4.14 -3.14
CA GLY A 85 -1.57 3.19 -4.21
C GLY A 85 -1.95 1.75 -3.87
N ASP A 86 -1.89 1.39 -2.59
CA ASP A 86 -2.32 0.11 -2.04
C ASP A 86 -3.84 -0.09 -2.19
N LEU A 87 -4.65 0.91 -1.80
CA LEU A 87 -6.11 0.91 -2.00
C LEU A 87 -6.47 0.84 -3.48
N HIS A 88 -5.81 1.64 -4.31
CA HIS A 88 -6.04 1.67 -5.75
C HIS A 88 -5.73 0.31 -6.40
N ARG A 89 -4.60 -0.32 -6.05
CA ARG A 89 -4.24 -1.65 -6.57
C ARG A 89 -5.26 -2.73 -6.21
N LEU A 90 -5.84 -2.68 -4.99
CA LEU A 90 -6.91 -3.60 -4.60
C LEU A 90 -8.17 -3.40 -5.45
N ARG A 91 -8.54 -2.16 -5.72
CA ARG A 91 -9.70 -1.82 -6.55
C ARG A 91 -9.52 -2.30 -7.98
N VAL A 92 -8.37 -2.01 -8.60
CA VAL A 92 -8.01 -2.50 -9.94
C VAL A 92 -8.06 -4.02 -10.01
N LEU A 93 -7.59 -4.73 -8.98
CA LEU A 93 -7.69 -6.19 -8.93
C LEU A 93 -9.16 -6.67 -8.89
N LEU A 94 -10.01 -5.99 -8.12
CA LEU A 94 -11.45 -6.32 -8.05
C LEU A 94 -12.15 -6.06 -9.38
N ASP A 95 -11.86 -4.94 -10.04
CA ASP A 95 -12.38 -4.63 -11.38
C ASP A 95 -11.96 -5.69 -12.40
N PHE A 96 -10.69 -6.08 -12.40
CA PHE A 96 -10.19 -7.15 -13.24
C PHE A 96 -10.90 -8.48 -12.98
N LEU A 97 -11.06 -8.87 -11.71
CA LEU A 97 -11.79 -10.09 -11.35
C LEU A 97 -13.27 -10.02 -11.75
N GLY A 98 -13.90 -8.84 -11.64
CA GLY A 98 -15.26 -8.61 -12.10
C GLY A 98 -15.41 -8.80 -13.61
N ALA A 99 -14.48 -8.26 -14.40
CA ALA A 99 -14.45 -8.47 -15.86
C ALA A 99 -14.22 -9.94 -16.25
N VAL A 100 -13.34 -10.63 -15.53
CA VAL A 100 -13.13 -12.08 -15.72
C VAL A 100 -14.41 -12.85 -15.41
N ALA A 101 -15.10 -12.52 -14.31
CA ALA A 101 -16.36 -13.14 -13.93
C ALA A 101 -17.45 -12.90 -14.97
N GLU A 102 -17.59 -11.67 -15.48
CA GLU A 102 -18.51 -11.31 -16.58
C GLU A 102 -18.25 -12.16 -17.83
N SER A 103 -16.99 -12.26 -18.27
CA SER A 103 -16.64 -13.06 -19.46
C SER A 103 -16.98 -14.55 -19.35
N ARG A 104 -17.20 -15.05 -18.13
CA ARG A 104 -17.54 -16.44 -17.81
C ARG A 104 -19.01 -16.63 -17.45
N GLY A 105 -19.82 -15.57 -17.48
CA GLY A 105 -21.22 -15.59 -17.07
C GLY A 105 -21.42 -15.77 -15.56
N ASP A 106 -20.43 -15.42 -14.74
CA ASP A 106 -20.47 -15.54 -13.29
C ASP A 106 -20.94 -14.24 -12.63
N GLU A 107 -22.25 -14.02 -12.62
CA GLU A 107 -22.83 -12.78 -12.08
C GLU A 107 -22.58 -12.65 -10.57
N SER A 108 -22.57 -13.75 -9.82
CA SER A 108 -22.34 -13.75 -8.38
C SER A 108 -20.95 -13.20 -8.02
N LEU A 109 -19.90 -13.66 -8.71
CA LEU A 109 -18.54 -13.16 -8.48
C LEU A 109 -18.37 -11.72 -8.98
N ARG A 110 -19.01 -11.37 -10.10
CA ARG A 110 -19.02 -9.99 -10.62
C ARG A 110 -19.65 -9.01 -9.63
N GLU A 111 -20.84 -9.31 -9.12
CA GLU A 111 -21.52 -8.47 -8.13
C GLU A 111 -20.70 -8.33 -6.84
N PHE A 112 -20.12 -9.44 -6.37
CA PHE A 112 -19.23 -9.47 -5.21
C PHE A 112 -18.04 -8.52 -5.40
N CYS A 113 -17.32 -8.64 -6.52
CA CYS A 113 -16.17 -7.79 -6.84
C CYS A 113 -16.57 -6.32 -6.92
N GLY A 114 -17.66 -6.00 -7.62
CA GLY A 114 -18.16 -4.63 -7.74
C GLY A 114 -18.60 -4.02 -6.41
N ALA A 115 -19.23 -4.80 -5.53
CA ALA A 115 -19.64 -4.33 -4.21
C ALA A 115 -18.42 -3.96 -3.34
N TRP A 116 -17.37 -4.79 -3.37
CA TRP A 116 -16.13 -4.54 -2.64
C TRP A 116 -15.32 -3.38 -3.22
N GLU A 117 -15.26 -3.24 -4.54
CA GLU A 117 -14.59 -2.10 -5.18
C GLU A 117 -15.22 -0.79 -4.71
N ARG A 118 -16.55 -0.67 -4.80
CA ARG A 118 -17.28 0.54 -4.38
C ARG A 118 -17.05 0.87 -2.91
N ARG A 119 -16.91 -0.16 -2.07
CA ARG A 119 -16.61 0.02 -0.64
C ARG A 119 -15.20 0.58 -0.44
N LEU A 120 -14.20 0.03 -1.12
CA LEU A 120 -12.81 0.50 -1.03
C LEU A 120 -12.61 1.88 -1.67
N ALA A 121 -13.33 2.19 -2.76
CA ALA A 121 -13.28 3.48 -3.43
C ALA A 121 -13.61 4.65 -2.50
N ARG A 122 -14.57 4.47 -1.59
CA ARG A 122 -14.94 5.47 -0.59
C ARG A 122 -13.85 5.75 0.44
N LEU A 123 -12.89 4.85 0.62
CA LEU A 123 -11.80 4.99 1.58
C LEU A 123 -10.58 5.70 0.98
N GLU A 124 -10.41 5.67 -0.34
CA GLU A 124 -9.25 6.27 -1.01
C GLU A 124 -9.25 7.81 -0.90
N GLY A 125 -10.41 8.44 -1.05
CA GLY A 125 -10.54 9.90 -1.04
C GLY A 125 -9.96 10.58 0.22
N PRO A 126 -10.35 10.18 1.44
CA PRO A 126 -9.77 10.71 2.67
C PRO A 126 -8.25 10.53 2.77
N VAL A 127 -7.72 9.34 2.45
CA VAL A 127 -6.27 9.07 2.51
C VAL A 127 -5.51 9.91 1.49
N LYS A 128 -6.08 10.10 0.29
CA LYS A 128 -5.53 10.98 -0.75
C LYS A 128 -5.51 12.43 -0.29
N ARG A 129 -6.57 12.92 0.35
CA ARG A 129 -6.62 14.29 0.89
C ARG A 129 -5.55 14.50 1.96
N ALA A 130 -5.37 13.57 2.89
CA ALA A 130 -4.31 13.65 3.88
C ALA A 130 -2.91 13.65 3.26
N ALA A 131 -2.69 12.82 2.22
CA ALA A 131 -1.43 12.83 1.47
C ALA A 131 -1.15 14.21 0.84
N VAL A 132 -2.16 14.85 0.25
CA VAL A 132 -2.03 16.20 -0.33
C VAL A 132 -1.84 17.26 0.75
N ALA A 133 -2.62 17.20 1.83
CA ALA A 133 -2.58 18.16 2.93
C ALA A 133 -1.21 18.18 3.63
N SER A 134 -0.49 17.05 3.62
CA SER A 134 0.89 17.00 4.14
C SER A 134 1.84 18.00 3.47
N GLY A 135 1.56 18.43 2.23
CA GLY A 135 2.34 19.47 1.56
C GLY A 135 2.27 20.86 2.20
N ALA A 136 1.34 21.10 3.14
CA ALA A 136 1.26 22.36 3.88
C ALA A 136 2.38 22.52 4.92
N ASP A 137 3.01 21.42 5.34
CA ASP A 137 4.16 21.39 6.25
C ASP A 137 5.19 20.39 5.71
N PRO A 138 6.02 20.80 4.72
CA PRO A 138 6.91 19.90 4.00
C PRO A 138 7.98 19.28 4.92
N ASP A 139 8.46 20.02 5.92
CA ASP A 139 9.46 19.54 6.87
C ASP A 139 8.90 18.39 7.70
N ARG A 140 7.67 18.55 8.23
CA ARG A 140 6.98 17.47 8.93
C ARG A 140 6.62 16.30 8.01
N ALA A 141 6.37 16.57 6.73
CA ALA A 141 5.97 15.59 5.73
C ALA A 141 7.11 14.64 5.33
N VAL A 142 8.37 15.10 5.41
CA VAL A 142 9.57 14.29 5.13
C VAL A 142 10.13 13.60 6.37
N GLU A 143 9.64 13.91 7.56
CA GLU A 143 10.05 13.17 8.76
C GLU A 143 9.76 11.65 8.62
N PRO A 144 10.64 10.80 9.17
CA PRO A 144 10.43 9.36 9.16
C PRO A 144 9.17 9.00 9.91
N ILE A 145 8.42 8.05 9.35
CA ILE A 145 7.23 7.51 9.99
C ILE A 145 7.58 6.78 11.29
N ASP A 146 8.76 6.15 11.36
CA ASP A 146 9.27 5.52 12.59
C ASP A 146 10.25 6.46 13.31
N THR A 147 9.78 7.08 14.40
CA THR A 147 10.57 8.04 15.17
C THR A 147 11.50 7.37 16.20
N SER A 148 11.52 6.05 16.29
CA SER A 148 12.42 5.32 17.19
C SER A 148 13.90 5.47 16.76
N PRO A 149 14.89 5.30 17.65
CA PRO A 149 16.30 5.44 17.29
C PRO A 149 16.74 4.55 16.11
N PRO A 150 16.31 3.29 16.00
CA PRO A 150 16.55 2.49 14.80
C PRO A 150 15.90 3.07 13.55
N GLY A 151 14.67 3.59 13.63
CA GLY A 151 13.95 4.23 12.52
C GLY A 151 14.60 5.52 12.02
N GLN A 152 15.13 6.34 12.93
CA GLN A 152 15.86 7.56 12.57
C GLN A 152 17.21 7.27 11.91
N ALA A 153 17.98 6.32 12.44
CA ALA A 153 19.27 5.92 11.86
C ALA A 153 19.08 5.36 10.44
N ALA A 154 18.07 4.50 10.31
CA ALA A 154 17.57 3.96 9.06
C ALA A 154 17.23 5.05 8.02
N HIS A 155 16.44 6.06 8.40
CA HIS A 155 16.06 7.15 7.52
C HIS A 155 17.24 8.03 7.08
N ARG A 156 18.17 8.34 8.00
CA ARG A 156 19.40 9.11 7.67
C ARG A 156 20.27 8.42 6.62
N VAL A 157 20.39 7.09 6.67
CA VAL A 157 21.12 6.30 5.67
C VAL A 157 20.45 6.42 4.30
N SER A 158 19.11 6.36 4.24
CA SER A 158 18.34 6.52 3.00
C SER A 158 18.52 7.92 2.40
N TYR A 159 18.42 8.97 3.22
CA TYR A 159 18.60 10.35 2.77
C TYR A 159 20.01 10.58 2.20
N ALA A 160 21.05 10.07 2.87
CA ALA A 160 22.43 10.17 2.41
C ALA A 160 22.66 9.46 1.06
N ILE A 161 22.05 8.28 0.84
CA ILE A 161 22.11 7.57 -0.43
C ILE A 161 21.37 8.35 -1.54
N GLY A 162 20.23 8.96 -1.22
CA GLY A 162 19.48 9.81 -2.15
C GLY A 162 20.29 11.01 -2.62
N SER A 163 20.88 11.76 -1.69
CA SER A 163 21.74 12.92 -2.02
C SER A 163 22.98 12.54 -2.83
N LEU A 164 23.56 11.36 -2.59
CA LEU A 164 24.65 10.83 -3.41
C LEU A 164 24.19 10.53 -4.84
N GLY A 165 22.99 9.97 -5.03
CA GLY A 165 22.38 9.74 -6.34
C GLY A 165 22.16 11.03 -7.12
N GLU A 166 21.55 12.04 -6.48
CA GLU A 166 21.33 13.35 -7.09
C GLU A 166 22.63 14.04 -7.51
N TRP A 167 23.69 13.90 -6.72
CA TRP A 167 25.01 14.41 -7.06
C TRP A 167 25.63 13.68 -8.27
N VAL A 168 25.51 12.35 -8.34
CA VAL A 168 25.97 11.55 -9.49
C VAL A 168 25.21 11.95 -10.76
N ASP A 169 23.89 12.10 -10.67
CA ASP A 169 23.03 12.52 -11.79
C ASP A 169 23.35 13.93 -12.26
N ALA A 170 23.54 14.88 -11.34
CA ALA A 170 23.97 16.24 -11.64
C ALA A 170 25.34 16.25 -12.35
N GLN A 171 26.25 15.38 -11.96
CA GLN A 171 27.57 15.28 -12.59
C GLN A 171 27.52 14.58 -13.96
N ALA A 172 26.65 13.58 -14.12
CA ALA A 172 26.41 12.93 -15.41
C ALA A 172 25.75 13.90 -16.41
N ALA A 173 24.81 14.74 -15.96
CA ALA A 173 24.18 15.77 -16.78
C ALA A 173 25.20 16.81 -17.26
N ARG A 174 26.09 17.30 -16.38
CA ARG A 174 27.17 18.24 -16.74
C ARG A 174 28.15 17.70 -17.76
N ARG A 175 28.41 16.38 -17.78
CA ARG A 175 29.30 15.74 -18.74
C ARG A 175 28.67 15.54 -20.13
N ARG A 176 27.34 15.52 -20.24
CA ARG A 176 26.62 15.43 -21.53
C ARG A 176 26.39 16.78 -22.21
N SER A 177 26.60 17.88 -21.49
CA SER A 177 26.48 19.25 -22.01
C SER A 177 27.81 19.85 -22.48
N LYS A 178 28.88 19.04 -22.54
CA LYS A 178 30.17 19.35 -23.17
C LYS A 178 30.31 18.49 -24.43
#